data_AF-F6HHU7-F1
#
_entry.id   AF-F6HHU7-F1
#
_cell.length_a   1.000
_cell.length_b   1.000
_cell.length_c   1.000
_cell.angle_alpha   90.00
_cell.angle_beta   90.00
_cell.angle_gamma   90.00
#
_symmetry.space_group_name_H-M   'P 1'
#
loop_
_entity.id
_entity.type
_entity.pdbx_description
1 polymer ?
#
loop_
_entity_poly.entity_id
_entity_poly.type
_entity_poly.pdbx_seq_one_letter_code
_entity_poly.pdbx_strand_id
1 'polypeptide(L)'
;MNTVAASSTDRDFISDIVLGDGANFNGESLSLFEMNASTSIISASEAYAGYFTPYQSSYCLETSLNNTKARRKILVCQHAESSTDSKLAKSAVVREAGGVGRSMGTGFYPILIIQGYSIYMNSKPVSRIFPAKTVLGSHPPAPRVAAFSSKGPNALIPEIWKPDVMAPGLNFLAA
;
A
#
# COMPACT_ATOMS: atom_id res chain seq x y z
N MET A 1 8.59 -11.09 32.53
CA MET A 1 8.70 -10.36 31.26
C MET A 1 7.31 -10.25 30.67
N ASN A 2 6.85 -9.02 30.45
CA ASN A 2 5.53 -8.77 29.88
C ASN A 2 5.67 -8.74 28.36
N THR A 3 4.85 -9.52 27.65
CA THR A 3 4.79 -9.53 26.19
C THR A 3 3.53 -8.82 25.72
N VAL A 4 3.68 -7.98 24.71
CA VAL A 4 2.62 -7.08 24.23
C VAL A 4 2.31 -7.39 22.78
N ALA A 5 1.05 -7.64 22.46
CA ALA A 5 0.55 -7.77 21.10
C ALA A 5 0.29 -6.39 20.48
N ALA A 6 0.49 -6.26 19.17
CA ALA A 6 0.16 -5.06 18.43
C ALA A 6 -1.30 -5.10 17.97
N SER A 7 -2.05 -4.02 18.20
CA SER A 7 -3.45 -3.88 17.80
C SER A 7 -3.71 -2.59 17.02
N SER A 8 -4.80 -2.59 16.26
CA SER A 8 -5.35 -1.42 15.56
C SER A 8 -6.02 -0.46 16.51
N THR A 9 -6.14 0.79 16.07
CA THR A 9 -6.90 1.84 16.75
C THR A 9 -8.19 2.13 15.97
N ASP A 10 -9.04 3.02 16.48
CA ASP A 10 -10.28 3.47 15.85
C ASP A 10 -10.07 4.40 14.65
N ARG A 11 -8.81 4.72 14.32
CA ARG A 11 -8.42 5.54 13.18
C ARG A 11 -7.81 4.71 12.06
N ASP A 12 -8.22 5.02 10.84
CA ASP A 12 -7.58 4.54 9.62
C ASP A 12 -7.15 5.71 8.72
N PHE A 13 -6.08 5.50 7.96
CA PHE A 13 -5.57 6.47 6.98
C PHE A 13 -5.97 6.04 5.57
N ILE A 14 -6.93 6.76 5.02
CA ILE A 14 -7.56 6.42 3.74
C ILE A 14 -7.26 7.52 2.72
N SER A 15 -6.97 7.15 1.49
CA SER A 15 -6.85 8.05 0.34
C SER A 15 -7.91 7.68 -0.69
N ASP A 16 -8.57 8.71 -1.22
CA ASP A 16 -9.60 8.55 -2.25
C ASP A 16 -8.95 8.54 -3.64
N ILE A 17 -9.51 7.70 -4.52
CA ILE A 17 -9.04 7.49 -5.89
C ILE A 17 -10.22 7.67 -6.81
N VAL A 18 -10.20 8.74 -7.59
CA VAL A 18 -11.26 9.02 -8.56
C VAL A 18 -10.75 8.65 -9.95
N LEU A 19 -11.41 7.70 -10.59
CA LEU A 19 -11.18 7.34 -11.99
C LEU A 19 -11.93 8.32 -12.91
N GLY A 20 -11.52 8.39 -14.17
CA GLY A 20 -12.08 9.30 -15.17
C GLY A 20 -13.51 8.95 -15.59
N ASP A 21 -13.99 7.76 -15.25
CA ASP A 21 -15.40 7.34 -15.36
C ASP A 21 -16.27 7.86 -14.20
N GLY A 22 -15.67 8.54 -13.21
CA GLY A 22 -16.34 9.03 -12.01
C GLY A 22 -16.42 8.00 -10.88
N ALA A 23 -15.88 6.78 -11.07
CA ALA A 23 -15.82 5.80 -10.00
C ALA A 23 -14.84 6.25 -8.91
N ASN A 24 -15.27 6.17 -7.64
CA ASN A 24 -14.45 6.50 -6.48
C ASN A 24 -14.10 5.24 -5.70
N PHE A 25 -12.82 5.07 -5.37
CA PHE A 25 -12.31 3.97 -4.56
C PHE A 25 -11.52 4.50 -3.38
N ASN A 26 -11.65 3.81 -2.26
CA ASN A 26 -10.91 4.12 -1.04
C ASN A 26 -9.74 3.12 -0.93
N GLY A 27 -8.53 3.64 -0.77
CA GLY A 27 -7.33 2.84 -0.51
C GLY A 27 -6.63 3.27 0.79
N GLU A 28 -5.85 2.38 1.40
CA GLU A 28 -5.02 2.76 2.55
C GLU A 28 -3.77 3.49 2.05
N SER A 29 -3.50 4.67 2.62
CA SER A 29 -2.33 5.48 2.27
C SER A 29 -1.93 6.40 3.41
N LEU A 30 -0.63 6.73 3.47
CA LEU A 30 -0.09 7.78 4.35
C LEU A 30 0.39 9.00 3.55
N SER A 31 0.06 9.08 2.27
CA SER A 31 0.56 10.17 1.43
C SER A 31 -0.11 11.49 1.75
N LEU A 32 0.69 12.53 1.91
CA LEU A 32 0.20 13.91 1.90
C LEU A 32 0.21 14.51 0.49
N PHE A 33 0.63 13.74 -0.52
CA PHE A 33 0.73 14.21 -1.89
C PHE A 33 -0.66 14.38 -2.52
N GLU A 34 -0.92 15.58 -3.03
CA GLU A 34 -2.11 15.85 -3.84
C GLU A 34 -1.73 15.91 -5.33
N MET A 35 -2.49 15.20 -6.15
CA MET A 35 -2.36 15.30 -7.60
C MET A 35 -3.10 16.53 -8.14
N ASN A 36 -2.35 17.43 -8.78
CA ASN A 36 -2.92 18.62 -9.44
C ASN A 36 -3.71 18.28 -10.71
N ALA A 37 -3.34 17.20 -11.41
CA ALA A 37 -3.98 16.77 -12.65
C ALA A 37 -4.15 15.25 -12.68
N SER A 38 -5.24 14.80 -13.29
CA SER A 38 -5.50 13.38 -13.51
C SER A 38 -4.49 12.84 -14.53
N THR A 39 -3.91 11.67 -14.26
CA THR A 39 -2.93 11.02 -15.17
C THR A 39 -3.38 9.61 -15.54
N SER A 40 -2.90 9.12 -16.68
CA SER A 40 -3.19 7.77 -17.13
C SER A 40 -2.70 6.74 -16.12
N ILE A 41 -3.59 5.84 -15.74
CA ILE A 41 -3.27 4.66 -14.95
C ILE A 41 -3.04 3.47 -15.89
N ILE A 42 -1.98 2.72 -15.64
CA ILE A 42 -1.61 1.53 -16.41
C ILE A 42 -1.26 0.39 -15.45
N SER A 43 -1.47 -0.84 -15.91
CA SER A 43 -0.97 -2.00 -15.18
C SER A 43 0.56 -2.03 -15.26
N ALA A 44 1.21 -2.42 -14.15
CA ALA A 44 2.66 -2.60 -14.14
C ALA A 44 3.13 -3.67 -15.15
N SER A 45 2.26 -4.61 -15.53
CA SER A 45 2.50 -5.57 -16.62
C SER A 45 2.72 -4.92 -17.98
N GLU A 46 2.10 -3.77 -18.27
CA GLU A 46 2.25 -3.05 -19.54
C GLU A 46 3.54 -2.22 -19.60
N ALA A 47 4.01 -1.80 -18.41
CA ALA A 47 5.23 -1.05 -18.20
C ALA A 47 6.47 -1.94 -18.07
N TYR A 48 6.40 -3.22 -18.47
CA TYR A 48 7.53 -4.13 -18.35
C TYR A 48 8.77 -3.64 -19.12
N ALA A 49 9.93 -3.77 -18.46
CA ALA A 49 11.22 -3.69 -19.12
C ALA A 49 11.39 -4.94 -20.00
N GLY A 50 11.89 -4.80 -21.23
CA GLY A 50 11.94 -5.90 -22.21
C GLY A 50 12.72 -7.14 -21.77
N TYR A 51 13.52 -7.03 -20.71
CA TYR A 51 14.24 -8.15 -20.07
C TYR A 51 13.37 -8.98 -19.12
N PHE A 52 12.26 -8.44 -18.63
CA PHE A 52 11.36 -9.06 -17.65
C PHE A 52 10.05 -9.50 -18.31
N THR A 53 9.41 -10.52 -17.72
CA THR A 53 8.07 -10.93 -18.15
C THR A 53 7.01 -9.94 -17.64
N PRO A 54 5.87 -9.77 -18.36
CA PRO A 54 4.74 -8.97 -17.86
C PRO A 54 4.25 -9.43 -16.48
N TYR A 55 4.38 -10.72 -16.19
CA TYR A 55 4.07 -11.29 -14.88
C TYR A 55 5.01 -10.77 -13.80
N GLN A 56 6.32 -10.80 -14.01
CA GLN A 56 7.31 -10.25 -13.06
C GLN A 56 7.11 -8.75 -12.84
N SER A 57 6.88 -7.99 -13.91
CA SER A 57 6.63 -6.55 -13.81
C SER A 57 5.31 -6.23 -13.12
N SER A 58 4.31 -7.12 -13.16
CA SER A 58 3.06 -6.96 -12.39
C SER A 58 3.33 -6.81 -10.89
N TYR A 59 4.38 -7.43 -10.37
CA TYR A 59 4.75 -7.33 -8.95
C TYR A 59 5.60 -6.10 -8.61
N CYS A 60 5.96 -5.27 -9.58
CA CYS A 60 6.84 -4.11 -9.41
C CYS A 60 8.15 -4.49 -8.71
N LEU A 61 8.79 -5.56 -9.20
CA LEU A 61 10.11 -5.98 -8.74
C LEU A 61 11.16 -4.94 -9.13
N GLU A 62 12.25 -4.89 -8.39
CA GLU A 62 13.42 -4.07 -8.67
C GLU A 62 13.82 -4.17 -10.15
N THR A 63 13.99 -3.01 -10.81
CA THR A 63 14.36 -2.88 -12.24
C THR A 63 13.40 -3.52 -13.27
N SER A 64 12.26 -4.08 -12.85
CA SER A 64 11.31 -4.74 -13.76
C SER A 64 10.49 -3.79 -14.62
N LEU A 65 10.53 -2.49 -14.33
CA LEU A 65 9.73 -1.46 -14.97
C LEU A 65 10.57 -0.63 -15.96
N ASN A 66 9.98 -0.29 -17.09
CA ASN A 66 10.58 0.59 -18.08
C ASN A 66 10.29 2.05 -17.75
N ASN A 67 11.34 2.81 -17.46
CA ASN A 67 11.26 4.22 -17.10
C ASN A 67 10.50 5.08 -18.12
N THR A 68 10.61 4.78 -19.42
CA THR A 68 9.93 5.56 -20.47
C THR A 68 8.42 5.33 -20.47
N LYS A 69 7.97 4.09 -20.21
CA LYS A 69 6.56 3.74 -20.17
C LYS A 69 5.88 4.14 -18.87
N ALA A 70 6.60 4.05 -17.76
CA ALA A 70 6.15 4.37 -16.41
C ALA A 70 6.11 5.89 -16.11
N ARG A 71 6.90 6.68 -16.84
CA ARG A 71 7.04 8.12 -16.58
C ARG A 71 5.69 8.86 -16.57
N ARG A 72 5.42 9.58 -15.47
CA ARG A 72 4.21 10.40 -15.26
C ARG A 72 2.88 9.61 -15.36
N LYS A 73 2.92 8.30 -15.13
CA LYS A 73 1.74 7.45 -15.04
C LYS A 73 1.58 6.85 -13.66
N ILE A 74 0.34 6.47 -13.32
CA ILE A 74 0.05 5.70 -12.12
C ILE A 74 0.20 4.22 -12.49
N LEU A 75 1.01 3.48 -11.72
CA LEU A 75 1.23 2.05 -11.93
C LEU A 75 0.43 1.24 -10.91
N VAL A 76 -0.31 0.24 -11.40
CA VAL A 76 -0.98 -0.74 -10.55
C VAL A 76 -0.09 -1.96 -10.38
N CYS A 77 0.40 -2.15 -9.16
CA CYS A 77 1.23 -3.30 -8.77
C CYS A 77 0.39 -4.34 -8.03
N GLN A 78 0.63 -5.61 -8.34
CA GLN A 78 0.10 -6.73 -7.57
C GLN A 78 0.99 -7.01 -6.34
N HIS A 79 0.34 -7.43 -5.26
CA HIS A 79 1.00 -7.85 -4.04
C HIS A 79 0.51 -9.25 -3.70
N ALA A 80 1.40 -10.24 -3.81
CA ALA A 80 1.12 -11.58 -3.32
C ALA A 80 1.24 -11.57 -1.80
N GLU A 81 0.27 -12.16 -1.10
CA GLU A 81 0.28 -12.26 0.37
C GLU A 81 1.52 -13.00 0.93
N SER A 82 2.20 -13.79 0.09
CA SER A 82 3.41 -14.55 0.44
C SER A 82 4.73 -13.79 0.14
N SER A 83 4.71 -12.56 -0.36
CA SER A 83 5.95 -11.83 -0.68
C SER A 83 6.55 -11.17 0.56
N THR A 84 7.85 -11.41 0.80
CA THR A 84 8.67 -10.71 1.82
C THR A 84 8.87 -9.22 1.51
N ASP A 85 8.53 -8.79 0.29
CA ASP A 85 8.73 -7.43 -0.15
C ASP A 85 7.72 -6.48 0.51
N SER A 86 8.26 -5.53 1.28
CA SER A 86 7.44 -4.47 1.85
C SER A 86 6.76 -3.65 0.74
N LYS A 87 5.53 -3.21 0.99
CA LYS A 87 4.80 -2.30 0.08
C LYS A 87 5.58 -0.99 -0.14
N LEU A 88 6.37 -0.58 0.86
CA LEU A 88 7.33 0.52 0.79
C LEU A 88 8.40 0.29 -0.27
N ALA A 89 9.03 -0.88 -0.31
CA ALA A 89 10.05 -1.21 -1.31
C ALA A 89 9.47 -1.11 -2.73
N LYS A 90 8.30 -1.70 -2.97
CA LYS A 90 7.61 -1.61 -4.27
C LYS A 90 7.30 -0.18 -4.69
N SER A 91 6.91 0.68 -3.73
CA SER A 91 6.67 2.10 -4.01
C SER A 91 7.95 2.86 -4.39
N ALA A 92 9.11 2.44 -3.86
CA ALA A 92 10.39 3.01 -4.22
C ALA A 92 10.77 2.68 -5.68
N VAL A 93 10.51 1.45 -6.14
CA VAL A 93 10.73 1.01 -7.53
C VAL A 93 9.88 1.82 -8.51
N VAL A 94 8.58 1.99 -8.21
CA VAL A 94 7.66 2.80 -9.05
C VAL A 94 8.15 4.25 -9.16
N ARG A 95 8.69 4.80 -8.07
CA ARG A 95 9.27 6.15 -8.05
C ARG A 95 10.54 6.23 -8.90
N GLU A 96 11.43 5.25 -8.78
CA GLU A 96 12.66 5.19 -9.57
C GLU A 96 12.36 5.09 -11.07
N ALA A 97 11.31 4.34 -11.42
CA ALA A 97 10.79 4.27 -12.78
C ALA A 97 10.13 5.57 -13.27
N GLY A 98 10.01 6.60 -12.43
CA GLY A 98 9.42 7.89 -12.77
C GLY A 98 7.90 7.93 -12.73
N GLY A 99 7.26 6.98 -12.03
CA GLY A 99 5.83 6.95 -11.79
C GLY A 99 5.33 8.17 -10.98
N VAL A 100 4.01 8.40 -11.03
CA VAL A 100 3.35 9.43 -10.22
C VAL A 100 3.47 9.05 -8.75
N GLY A 101 3.96 9.98 -7.94
CA GLY A 101 4.28 9.74 -6.53
C GLY A 101 5.62 10.30 -6.05
N ARG A 102 6.30 11.06 -6.91
CA ARG A 102 7.50 11.80 -6.56
C ARG A 102 7.15 13.03 -5.70
N SER A 103 7.20 12.88 -4.38
CA SER A 103 7.39 14.03 -3.49
C SER A 103 8.84 14.51 -3.59
N MET A 104 9.03 15.83 -3.68
CA MET A 104 10.35 16.48 -3.78
C MET A 104 11.01 16.67 -2.40
N GLY A 105 10.44 16.10 -1.32
CA GLY A 105 10.94 16.18 0.05
C GLY A 105 11.15 14.81 0.71
N THR A 106 12.01 14.79 1.72
CA THR A 106 12.28 13.63 2.59
C THR A 106 11.07 13.35 3.47
N GLY A 107 10.26 12.36 3.12
CA GLY A 107 9.14 11.92 3.95
C GLY A 107 8.02 11.28 3.15
N PHE A 108 7.70 10.04 3.52
CA PHE A 108 6.51 9.25 3.17
C PHE A 108 5.98 9.33 1.73
N TYR A 109 6.20 8.23 1.00
CA TYR A 109 5.81 8.06 -0.39
C TYR A 109 4.31 7.73 -0.52
N PRO A 110 3.63 8.14 -1.60
CA PRO A 110 2.28 7.69 -1.89
C PRO A 110 2.28 6.21 -2.16
N ILE A 111 2.00 5.47 -1.11
CA ILE A 111 1.61 4.07 -1.18
C ILE A 111 0.11 4.09 -1.23
N LEU A 112 -0.46 3.52 -2.27
CA LEU A 112 -1.89 3.30 -2.36
C LEU A 112 -2.09 1.80 -2.32
N ILE A 113 -2.51 1.31 -1.16
CA ILE A 113 -2.87 -0.10 -1.00
C ILE A 113 -4.35 -0.20 -1.32
N ILE A 114 -4.66 -0.64 -2.52
CA ILE A 114 -6.02 -1.05 -2.86
C ILE A 114 -6.15 -2.51 -2.42
N GLN A 115 -6.75 -2.75 -1.25
CA GLN A 115 -7.03 -4.12 -0.83
C GLN A 115 -8.17 -4.69 -1.69
N GLY A 116 -7.93 -5.83 -2.34
CA GLY A 116 -9.00 -6.71 -2.82
C GLY A 116 -9.75 -6.29 -4.09
N TYR A 117 -9.27 -5.33 -4.87
CA TYR A 117 -9.95 -4.96 -6.13
C TYR A 117 -9.10 -5.23 -7.36
N SER A 118 -9.60 -6.14 -8.20
CA SER A 118 -9.18 -6.26 -9.59
C SER A 118 -9.78 -5.05 -10.32
N ILE A 119 -9.02 -3.96 -10.40
CA ILE A 119 -9.42 -2.79 -11.20
C ILE A 119 -9.39 -3.29 -12.65
N TYR A 120 -10.55 -3.68 -13.18
CA TYR A 120 -10.69 -4.07 -14.58
C TYR A 120 -10.42 -2.83 -15.44
N MET A 121 -9.16 -2.65 -15.83
CA MET A 121 -8.64 -1.61 -16.71
C MET A 121 -9.11 -1.88 -18.16
N ASN A 122 -10.42 -1.95 -18.39
CA ASN A 122 -10.95 -2.22 -19.74
C ASN A 122 -10.78 -1.04 -20.70
N SER A 123 -10.41 0.16 -20.21
CA SER A 123 -10.24 1.34 -21.05
C SER A 123 -9.36 2.40 -20.38
N LYS A 124 -8.02 2.30 -20.51
CA LYS A 124 -6.99 3.30 -20.10
C LYS A 124 -7.53 4.51 -19.31
N PRO A 125 -8.00 4.31 -18.06
CA PRO A 125 -8.66 5.37 -17.33
C PRO A 125 -7.63 6.43 -16.98
N VAL A 126 -8.08 7.67 -16.90
CA VAL A 126 -7.33 8.70 -16.18
C VAL A 126 -7.71 8.55 -14.71
N SER A 127 -6.79 8.76 -13.77
CA SER A 127 -7.13 8.73 -12.35
C SER A 127 -6.46 9.85 -11.58
N ARG A 128 -7.08 10.25 -10.48
CA ARG A 128 -6.59 11.26 -9.55
C ARG A 128 -6.58 10.65 -8.15
N ILE A 129 -5.42 10.76 -7.49
CA ILE A 129 -5.21 10.33 -6.11
C ILE A 129 -5.26 11.57 -5.23
N PHE A 130 -6.06 11.50 -4.17
CA PHE A 130 -6.20 12.55 -3.18
C PHE A 130 -5.27 12.30 -1.97
N PRO A 131 -4.89 13.35 -1.23
CA PRO A 131 -4.10 13.18 -0.02
C PRO A 131 -4.85 12.29 0.99
N ALA A 132 -4.08 11.55 1.78
CA ALA A 132 -4.61 10.69 2.82
C ALA A 132 -5.32 11.53 3.90
N LYS A 133 -6.52 11.09 4.27
CA LYS A 133 -7.33 11.61 5.36
C LYS A 133 -7.41 10.57 6.48
N THR A 134 -7.53 11.04 7.72
CA THR A 134 -7.83 10.17 8.85
C THR A 134 -9.35 9.99 8.93
N VAL A 135 -9.81 8.74 8.98
CA VAL A 135 -11.21 8.39 9.19
C VAL A 135 -11.32 7.68 10.53
N LEU A 136 -12.33 8.05 11.33
CA LEU A 136 -12.64 7.42 12.62
C LEU A 136 -13.81 6.46 12.46
N GLY A 137 -13.81 5.37 13.23
CA GLY A 137 -14.90 4.40 13.24
C GLY A 137 -15.04 3.61 11.93
N SER A 138 -13.94 3.46 11.20
CA SER A 138 -13.86 2.60 10.02
C SER A 138 -14.21 1.16 10.36
N HIS A 139 -14.85 0.46 9.42
CA HIS A 139 -15.20 -0.95 9.55
C HIS A 139 -14.07 -1.81 8.99
N PRO A 140 -13.70 -2.94 9.63
CA PRO A 140 -14.31 -3.53 10.83
C PRO A 140 -14.02 -2.75 12.13
N PRO A 141 -14.73 -3.01 13.24
CA PRO A 141 -14.50 -2.33 14.50
C PRO A 141 -13.09 -2.58 15.06
N ALA A 142 -12.50 -1.57 15.70
CA ALA A 142 -11.26 -1.62 16.46
C ALA A 142 -11.55 -1.87 17.96
N PRO A 143 -10.60 -2.46 18.73
CA PRO A 143 -9.26 -2.89 18.35
C PRO A 143 -9.23 -4.29 17.72
N ARG A 144 -8.40 -4.48 16.69
CA ARG A 144 -8.07 -5.80 16.13
C ARG A 144 -6.59 -6.10 16.29
N VAL A 145 -6.26 -7.36 16.53
CA VAL A 145 -4.86 -7.81 16.50
C VAL A 145 -4.31 -7.59 15.09
N ALA A 146 -3.17 -6.89 14.99
CA ALA A 146 -2.52 -6.64 13.72
C ALA A 146 -2.06 -7.96 13.08
N ALA A 147 -2.17 -8.09 11.76
CA ALA A 147 -1.84 -9.33 11.05
C ALA A 147 -0.37 -9.79 11.26
N PHE A 148 0.54 -8.85 11.46
CA PHE A 148 1.96 -9.12 11.73
C PHE A 148 2.26 -9.42 13.21
N SER A 149 1.31 -9.23 14.13
CA SER A 149 1.54 -9.46 15.55
C SER A 149 1.77 -10.95 15.79
N SER A 150 2.90 -11.31 16.39
CA SER A 150 3.21 -12.70 16.74
C SER A 150 2.11 -13.29 17.61
N LYS A 151 1.78 -14.55 17.31
CA LYS A 151 0.75 -15.32 18.00
C LYS A 151 1.41 -16.36 18.89
N GLY A 152 0.76 -16.68 20.00
CA GLY A 152 1.14 -17.81 20.83
C GLY A 152 0.79 -19.15 20.17
N PRO A 153 1.05 -20.27 20.87
CA PRO A 153 1.50 -20.33 22.27
C PRO A 153 3.01 -20.04 22.42
N ASN A 154 3.47 -19.93 23.67
CA ASN A 154 4.90 -19.80 23.96
C ASN A 154 5.65 -21.06 23.51
N ALA A 155 6.67 -20.89 22.67
CA ALA A 155 7.45 -22.00 22.12
C ALA A 155 8.29 -22.75 23.15
N LEU A 156 8.67 -22.12 24.27
CA LEU A 156 9.48 -22.74 25.32
C LEU A 156 8.64 -23.45 26.38
N ILE A 157 7.54 -22.82 26.80
CA ILE A 157 6.68 -23.32 27.87
C ILE A 157 5.21 -23.08 27.45
N PRO A 158 4.59 -24.04 26.73
CA PRO A 158 3.23 -23.89 26.19
C PRO A 158 2.15 -23.67 27.25
N GLU A 159 2.40 -24.08 28.50
CA GLU A 159 1.52 -23.88 29.66
C GLU A 159 1.39 -22.39 30.03
N ILE A 160 2.37 -21.56 29.65
CA ILE A 160 2.33 -20.11 29.84
C ILE A 160 1.79 -19.46 28.56
N TRP A 161 0.59 -18.90 28.67
CA TRP A 161 -0.06 -18.23 27.55
C TRP A 161 0.66 -16.91 27.21
N LYS A 162 0.88 -16.69 25.92
CA LYS A 162 1.52 -15.49 25.38
C LYS A 162 0.81 -15.09 24.09
N PRO A 163 0.69 -13.79 23.76
CA PRO A 163 1.13 -12.61 24.52
C PRO A 163 0.27 -12.31 25.76
N ASP A 164 0.80 -11.52 26.71
CA ASP A 164 0.10 -11.22 27.99
C ASP A 164 -0.98 -10.16 27.85
N VAL A 165 -0.71 -9.12 27.07
CA VAL A 165 -1.62 -7.97 26.88
C VAL A 165 -1.58 -7.49 25.42
N MET A 166 -2.61 -6.77 24.99
CA MET A 166 -2.59 -6.05 23.70
C MET A 166 -2.48 -4.55 23.94
N ALA A 167 -1.79 -3.85 23.04
CA ALA A 167 -1.73 -2.39 23.03
C ALA A 167 -1.78 -1.84 21.59
N PRO A 168 -2.16 -0.56 21.41
CA PRO A 168 -2.08 0.10 20.11
C PRO A 168 -0.66 0.02 19.52
N GLY A 169 -0.55 -0.53 18.32
CA GLY A 169 0.75 -0.71 17.65
C GLY A 169 0.69 -0.71 16.12
N LEU A 170 -0.50 -0.53 15.54
CA LEU A 170 -0.70 -0.37 14.09
C LEU A 170 -0.98 1.09 13.76
N ASN A 171 -0.27 1.64 12.77
CA ASN A 171 -0.45 3.00 12.24
C ASN A 171 -0.32 4.11 13.31
N PHE A 172 0.68 4.01 14.18
CA PHE A 172 0.97 5.03 15.21
C PHE A 172 2.08 6.00 14.78
N LEU A 173 1.94 7.27 15.12
CA LEU A 173 2.95 8.32 14.86
C LEU A 173 3.72 8.61 16.15
N ALA A 174 5.05 8.67 16.06
CA ALA A 174 5.95 8.96 17.18
C ALA A 174 7.08 9.91 16.74
N ALA A 175 7.77 10.51 17.72
CA ALA A 175 8.82 11.51 17.53
C ALA A 175 10.23 10.91 17.49
#